data_AF-A0A662Z2Y8-F1
#
_entry.id   AF-A0A662Z2Y8-F1
#
_cell.length_a   1.000
_cell.length_b   1.000
_cell.length_c   1.000
_cell.angle_alpha   90.00
_cell.angle_beta   90.00
_cell.angle_gamma   90.00
#
_symmetry.space_group_name_H-M   'P 1'
#
loop_
_entity.id
_entity.type
_entity.pdbx_description
1 polymer ?
#
loop_
_entity_poly.entity_id
_entity_poly.type
_entity_poly.pdbx_seq_one_letter_code
_entity_poly.pdbx_strand_id
1 'polypeptide(L)'
;MSTVLYRNIADDLRQQIKDGVYNEGDKLPSERHLCEHYEASRITIRQALELLEQEQLVVRRHGKGTFVLPSKYNQLLNDLYSF
;
A
#
# COMPACT_ATOMS: atom_id res chain seq x y z
N MET A 1 -2.01 21.91 -7.69
CA MET A 1 -0.66 21.68 -8.26
C MET A 1 0.15 20.74 -7.36
N SER A 2 -0.32 19.51 -7.15
CA SER A 2 0.34 18.51 -6.29
C SER A 2 -0.08 17.07 -6.66
N THR A 3 -0.72 16.89 -7.81
CA THR A 3 -1.28 15.62 -8.27
C THR A 3 -0.22 14.57 -8.61
N VAL A 4 1.01 15.00 -8.85
CA VAL A 4 2.11 14.10 -9.22
C VAL A 4 2.75 13.46 -7.98
N LEU A 5 2.88 14.20 -6.88
CA LEU A 5 3.66 13.72 -5.73
C LEU A 5 3.00 12.52 -5.04
N TYR A 6 1.69 12.56 -4.80
CA TYR A 6 1.01 11.40 -4.19
C TYR A 6 1.02 10.19 -5.12
N ARG A 7 1.00 10.39 -6.44
CA ARG A 7 1.09 9.30 -7.42
C ARG A 7 2.47 8.67 -7.41
N ASN A 8 3.54 9.46 -7.39
CA ASN A 8 4.90 8.95 -7.31
C ASN A 8 5.11 8.11 -6.03
N ILE A 9 4.57 8.56 -4.90
CA ILE A 9 4.64 7.82 -3.63
C ILE A 9 3.83 6.51 -3.72
N ALA A 10 2.63 6.56 -4.29
CA ALA A 10 1.83 5.35 -4.52
C ALA A 10 2.53 4.39 -5.48
N ASP A 11 3.20 4.90 -6.52
CA ASP A 11 3.93 4.10 -7.50
C ASP A 11 5.12 3.38 -6.87
N ASP A 12 5.88 4.08 -6.04
CA ASP A 12 6.99 3.52 -5.28
C ASP A 12 6.52 2.45 -4.29
N LEU A 13 5.50 2.74 -3.48
CA LEU A 13 4.91 1.76 -2.56
C LEU A 13 4.33 0.55 -3.29
N ARG A 14 3.69 0.75 -4.44
CA ARG A 14 3.18 -0.34 -5.29
C ARG A 14 4.32 -1.23 -5.76
N GLN A 15 5.45 -0.63 -6.16
CA GLN A 15 6.60 -1.38 -6.60
C GLN A 15 7.22 -2.17 -5.44
N GLN A 16 7.36 -1.57 -4.25
CA GLN A 16 7.81 -2.27 -3.05
C GLN A 16 6.93 -3.47 -2.68
N ILE A 17 5.60 -3.36 -2.83
CA ILE A 17 4.68 -4.50 -2.62
C ILE A 17 4.93 -5.59 -3.69
N LYS A 18 5.06 -5.21 -4.96
CA LYS A 18 5.31 -6.17 -6.06
C LYS A 18 6.65 -6.88 -5.94
N ASP A 19 7.67 -6.16 -5.47
CA ASP A 19 9.02 -6.68 -5.30
C ASP A 19 9.15 -7.54 -4.03
N GLY A 20 8.08 -7.66 -3.23
CA GLY A 20 8.04 -8.48 -2.01
C GLY A 20 8.73 -7.83 -0.80
N VAL A 21 9.02 -6.52 -0.86
CA VAL A 21 9.50 -5.76 0.31
C VAL A 21 8.41 -5.73 1.39
N TYR A 22 7.15 -5.59 0.96
CA TYR A 22 5.99 -5.80 1.81
C TYR A 22 5.18 -6.98 1.29
N ASN A 23 5.04 -8.00 2.14
CA ASN A 23 4.29 -9.21 1.80
C ASN A 23 2.81 -9.06 2.14
N GLU A 24 2.01 -9.99 1.65
CA GLU A 24 0.58 -10.04 1.93
C GLU A 24 0.32 -10.15 3.44
N GLY A 25 -0.56 -9.29 3.96
CA GLY A 25 -0.83 -9.21 5.40
C GLY A 25 0.16 -8.35 6.19
N ASP A 26 1.29 -7.93 5.60
CA ASP A 26 2.22 -7.04 6.27
C ASP A 26 1.59 -5.67 6.52
N LYS A 27 2.01 -5.07 7.63
CA LYS A 27 1.60 -3.71 8.01
C LYS A 27 2.56 -2.71 7.39
N LEU A 28 2.02 -1.79 6.57
CA LEU A 28 2.81 -0.68 6.06
C LEU A 28 3.26 0.25 7.21
N PRO A 29 4.36 1.01 7.00
CA PRO A 29 4.76 2.05 7.94
C PRO A 29 3.61 3.01 8.24
N SER A 30 3.59 3.55 9.46
CA SER A 30 2.55 4.50 9.87
C SER A 30 2.53 5.74 8.97
N GLU A 31 1.39 6.42 8.84
CA GLU A 31 1.30 7.69 8.09
C GLU A 31 2.40 8.68 8.50
N ARG A 32 2.73 8.73 9.80
CA ARG A 32 3.80 9.59 10.31
C ARG A 32 5.17 9.19 9.75
N HIS A 33 5.53 7.92 9.80
CA HIS A 33 6.81 7.44 9.26
C HIS A 33 6.89 7.64 7.75
N LEU A 34 5.79 7.45 7.03
CA LEU A 34 5.73 7.72 5.59
C LEU A 34 5.90 9.22 5.29
N CYS A 35 5.32 10.11 6.11
CA CYS A 35 5.53 11.55 5.95
C CYS A 35 7.00 11.93 6.14
N GLU A 36 7.66 11.34 7.16
CA GLU A 36 9.08 11.57 7.45
C GLU A 36 9.98 10.98 6.34
N HIS A 37 9.67 9.79 5.83
CA HIS A 37 10.45 9.12 4.79
C HIS A 37 10.37 9.80 3.42
N TYR A 38 9.17 10.18 2.99
CA TYR A 38 8.94 10.82 1.69
C TYR A 38 8.99 12.35 1.75
N GLU A 39 9.32 12.92 2.91
CA GLU A 39 9.30 14.38 3.18
C GLU A 39 8.00 15.04 2.68
N ALA A 40 6.88 14.35 2.87
CA ALA A 40 5.59 14.71 2.30
C ALA A 40 4.56 15.07 3.37
N SER A 41 3.59 15.89 2.99
CA SER A 41 2.49 16.23 3.88
C SER A 41 1.61 15.01 4.18
N ARG A 42 0.95 15.00 5.35
CA ARG A 42 -0.03 13.96 5.71
C ARG A 42 -1.15 13.82 4.67
N ILE A 43 -1.56 14.92 4.04
CA ILE A 43 -2.60 14.91 3.00
C ILE A 43 -2.08 14.13 1.78
N THR A 44 -0.83 14.37 1.37
CA THR A 44 -0.20 13.68 0.25
C THR A 44 -0.03 12.19 0.50
N ILE A 45 0.44 11.80 1.70
CA ILE A 45 0.54 10.39 2.09
C ILE A 45 -0.84 9.72 2.11
N ARG A 46 -1.86 10.41 2.63
CA ARG A 46 -3.23 9.88 2.61
C ARG A 46 -3.75 9.67 1.21
N GLN A 47 -3.53 10.61 0.29
CA GLN A 47 -3.92 10.45 -1.11
C GLN A 47 -3.19 9.28 -1.78
N ALA A 48 -1.91 9.07 -1.47
CA ALA A 48 -1.16 7.92 -1.98
C ALA A 48 -1.75 6.59 -1.46
N LEU A 49 -2.02 6.52 -0.15
CA LEU A 49 -2.65 5.34 0.46
C LEU A 49 -4.10 5.12 -0.01
N GLU A 50 -4.87 6.19 -0.27
CA GLU A 50 -6.19 6.12 -0.90
C GLU A 50 -6.12 5.50 -2.29
N LEU A 51 -5.14 5.89 -3.10
CA LEU A 51 -4.96 5.32 -4.43
C LEU A 51 -4.64 3.82 -4.36
N LEU A 52 -3.72 3.41 -3.48
CA LEU A 52 -3.38 2.00 -3.27
C LEU A 52 -4.57 1.18 -2.75
N GLU A 53 -5.41 1.79 -1.91
CA GLU A 53 -6.63 1.15 -1.38
C GLU A 53 -7.70 0.99 -2.46
N GLN A 54 -7.87 2.00 -3.33
CA GLN A 54 -8.73 1.92 -4.53
C GLN A 54 -8.27 0.83 -5.50
N GLU A 55 -6.96 0.61 -5.60
CA GLU A 55 -6.35 -0.46 -6.39
C GLU A 55 -6.42 -1.84 -5.73
N GLN A 56 -7.01 -1.95 -4.53
CA GLN A 56 -7.10 -3.19 -3.75
C GLN A 56 -5.74 -3.80 -3.41
N LEU A 57 -4.69 -2.98 -3.33
CA LEU A 57 -3.35 -3.41 -2.89
C LEU A 57 -3.20 -3.36 -1.38
N VAL A 58 -3.95 -2.48 -0.73
CA VAL A 58 -3.90 -2.28 0.72
C VAL A 58 -5.29 -2.06 1.29
N VAL A 59 -5.43 -2.25 2.60
CA VAL A 59 -6.64 -1.93 3.35
C VAL A 59 -6.31 -1.16 4.62
N ARG A 60 -7.05 -0.08 4.88
CA ARG A 60 -6.95 0.63 6.15
C ARG A 60 -7.87 0.02 7.19
N ARG A 61 -7.30 -0.32 8.35
CA ARG A 61 -8.02 -0.76 9.54
C ARG A 61 -7.94 0.34 10.59
N HIS A 62 -9.08 0.94 10.92
CA HIS A 62 -9.17 2.02 11.89
C HIS A 62 -8.46 1.65 13.21
N GLY A 63 -7.59 2.53 13.70
CA GLY A 63 -6.77 2.33 14.90
C GLY A 63 -5.67 1.26 14.80
N LYS A 64 -5.62 0.46 13.72
CA LYS A 64 -4.65 -0.63 13.56
C LYS A 64 -3.57 -0.34 12.51
N GLY A 65 -3.88 0.49 11.53
CA GLY A 65 -2.96 0.90 10.46
C GLY A 65 -3.37 0.38 9.08
N THR A 66 -2.44 0.42 8.13
CA THR A 66 -2.65 -0.01 6.75
C THR A 66 -1.95 -1.36 6.52
N PHE A 67 -2.64 -2.30 5.88
CA PHE A 67 -2.15 -3.65 5.65
C PHE A 67 -2.17 -3.98 4.16
N VAL A 68 -1.18 -4.72 3.68
CA VAL A 68 -1.12 -5.21 2.29
C VAL A 68 -2.15 -6.30 2.09
N LEU A 69 -2.93 -6.20 1.02
CA LEU A 69 -3.91 -7.20 0.62
C LEU A 69 -3.23 -8.29 -0.20
N PRO A 70 -3.77 -9.53 -0.16
CA PRO A 70 -3.29 -10.56 -1.04
C PRO A 70 -3.50 -10.16 -2.49
N SER A 71 -2.48 -10.35 -3.31
CA SER A 71 -2.60 -10.18 -4.74
C SER A 71 -3.63 -11.18 -5.26
N LYS A 72 -4.53 -10.75 -6.15
CA LYS A 72 -5.49 -11.66 -6.78
C LYS A 72 -4.80 -12.87 -7.43
N TYR A 73 -3.58 -12.68 -7.91
CA TYR A 73 -2.77 -13.75 -8.47
C TYR A 73 -2.41 -14.81 -7.42
N ASN A 74 -1.85 -14.40 -6.27
CA ASN A 74 -1.52 -15.35 -5.20
C ASN A 74 -2.78 -15.97 -4.59
N GLN A 75 -3.88 -15.22 -4.50
CA GLN A 75 -5.15 -15.76 -4.03
C GLN A 75 -5.67 -16.86 -4.99
N LEU A 76 -5.69 -16.60 -6.31
CA LEU A 76 -6.08 -17.59 -7.30
C LEU A 76 -5.14 -18.81 -7.31
N LEU A 77 -3.82 -18.61 -7.19
CA LEU A 77 -2.89 -19.72 -7.09
C LEU A 77 -3.14 -20.55 -5.83
N ASN A 78 -3.32 -19.92 -4.67
CA ASN A 78 -3.65 -20.63 -3.43
C ASN A 78 -4.96 -21.43 -3.59
N ASP A 79 -5.99 -20.83 -4.18
CA ASP A 79 -7.28 -21.51 -4.42
C ASP A 79 -7.13 -22.72 -5.37
N LEU A 80 -6.23 -22.63 -6.37
CA LEU A 80 -5.97 -23.71 -7.33
C LEU A 80 -5.12 -24.86 -6.77
N TYR A 81 -4.23 -24.58 -5.81
CA TYR A 81 -3.33 -25.59 -5.23
C TYR A 81 -3.79 -26.16 -3.88
N SER A 82 -4.95 -25.74 -3.35
CA SER A 82 -5.48 -26.20 -2.05
C SER A 82 -6.19 -27.59 -2.08
N PHE A 83 -5.72 -28.53 -2.91
CA PHE A 83 -6.30 -29.90 -3.01
C PHE A 83 -5.68 -30.90 -2.02
#